data_AF-A0A9N9NCF2-F1
#
_entry.id   AF-A0A9N9NCF2-F1
#
_cell.length_a   1.000
_cell.length_b   1.000
_cell.length_c   1.000
_cell.angle_alpha   90.00
_cell.angle_beta   90.00
_cell.angle_gamma   90.00
#
_symmetry.space_group_name_H-M   'P 1'
#
loop_
_entity.id
_entity.type
_entity.pdbx_description
1 polymer ?
#
loop_
_entity_poly.entity_id
_entity_poly.type
_entity_poly.pdbx_seq_one_letter_code
_entity_poly.pdbx_strand_id
1 'polypeptide(L)'
;TPPPVPRKNNNIPSKDLINHTRNIADNHILICAKCNDVLQEKLWALGCGHVICGRCSTEFSGKKKVPCPSCQTKSRPSSMLQLYV
;
A
#
# COMPACT_ATOMS: atom_id res chain seq x y z
N THR A 1 -33.73 -13.88 38.00
CA THR A 1 -33.13 -14.48 36.79
C THR A 1 -32.69 -13.36 35.87
N PRO A 2 -31.37 -13.18 35.61
CA PRO A 2 -30.88 -12.11 34.75
C PRO A 2 -31.05 -12.46 33.26
N PRO A 3 -31.15 -11.45 32.36
CA PRO A 3 -31.33 -11.68 30.92
C PRO A 3 -30.04 -12.17 30.24
N PRO A 4 -30.15 -12.87 29.11
CA PRO A 4 -28.99 -13.36 28.37
C PRO A 4 -28.20 -12.21 27.73
N VAL A 5 -26.91 -12.12 28.06
CA VAL A 5 -25.95 -11.23 27.41
C VAL A 5 -25.82 -11.56 25.92
N PRO A 6 -25.79 -10.56 25.02
CA PRO A 6 -25.48 -10.81 23.62
C PRO A 6 -24.02 -11.29 23.53
N ARG A 7 -23.81 -12.52 23.04
CA ARG A 7 -22.48 -12.99 22.64
C ARG A 7 -21.97 -12.06 21.55
N LYS A 8 -21.05 -11.17 21.91
CA LYS A 8 -20.28 -10.35 20.96
C LYS A 8 -19.45 -11.31 20.12
N ASN A 9 -19.99 -11.65 18.96
CA ASN A 9 -19.35 -12.47 17.97
C ASN A 9 -18.12 -11.71 17.47
N ASN A 10 -16.91 -12.13 17.87
CA ASN A 10 -15.63 -11.55 17.44
C ASN A 10 -15.30 -11.92 15.98
N ASN A 11 -16.29 -11.85 15.09
CA ASN A 11 -16.04 -11.76 13.67
C ASN A 11 -15.70 -10.31 13.37
N ILE A 12 -14.48 -9.91 13.76
CA ILE A 12 -13.84 -8.71 13.22
C ILE A 12 -13.79 -8.96 11.71
N PRO A 13 -14.55 -8.21 10.90
CA PRO A 13 -14.37 -8.30 9.48
C PRO A 13 -12.97 -7.78 9.20
N SER A 14 -12.15 -8.57 8.50
CA SER A 14 -10.86 -8.19 7.92
C SER A 14 -11.06 -7.12 6.85
N LYS A 15 -11.69 -6.00 7.23
CA LYS A 15 -11.80 -4.77 6.46
C LYS A 15 -10.57 -3.97 6.79
N ASP A 16 -9.94 -3.41 5.76
CA ASP A 16 -8.91 -2.38 5.86
C ASP A 16 -7.45 -2.79 6.08
N LEU A 17 -7.04 -3.96 5.60
CA LEU A 17 -5.66 -4.12 5.10
C LEU A 17 -5.61 -4.50 3.62
N ILE A 18 -6.61 -4.02 2.87
CA ILE A 18 -6.60 -4.01 1.40
C ILE A 18 -5.87 -2.75 0.96
N ASN A 19 -4.58 -2.67 1.27
CA ASN A 19 -3.70 -1.70 0.65
C ASN A 19 -2.25 -2.21 0.74
N HIS A 20 -1.89 -3.07 -0.22
CA HIS A 20 -0.51 -3.31 -0.65
C HIS A 20 0.44 -4.02 0.33
N THR A 21 -0.07 -4.66 1.38
CA THR A 21 0.72 -5.56 2.23
C THR A 21 0.00 -6.90 2.36
N ARG A 22 0.45 -7.93 1.64
CA ARG A 22 -0.06 -9.29 1.82
C ARG A 22 0.71 -9.94 2.96
N ASN A 23 0.04 -10.15 4.09
CA ASN A 23 0.58 -10.92 5.20
C ASN A 23 0.43 -12.41 4.89
N ILE A 24 1.53 -13.05 4.50
CA ILE A 24 1.68 -14.50 4.51
C ILE A 24 2.80 -14.77 5.52
N ALA A 25 2.43 -14.93 6.79
CA ALA A 25 3.27 -15.45 7.88
C ALA A 25 4.75 -15.01 7.83
N ASP A 26 5.08 -13.91 8.51
CA ASP A 26 6.43 -13.41 8.79
C ASP A 26 7.22 -12.71 7.66
N ASN A 27 6.86 -12.86 6.38
CA ASN A 27 7.47 -12.08 5.30
C ASN A 27 6.54 -10.94 4.83
N HIS A 28 6.87 -9.69 5.18
CA HIS A 28 6.18 -8.51 4.64
C HIS A 28 6.51 -8.33 3.15
N ILE A 29 5.70 -8.95 2.29
CA ILE A 29 5.82 -8.77 0.84
C ILE A 29 5.17 -7.44 0.47
N LEU A 30 5.99 -6.51 -0.01
CA LEU A 30 5.54 -5.24 -0.56
C LEU A 30 5.01 -5.44 -1.99
N ILE A 31 3.86 -4.83 -2.30
CA ILE A 31 3.21 -4.96 -3.61
C ILE A 31 3.17 -3.60 -4.29
N CYS A 32 3.44 -3.57 -5.59
CA CYS A 32 3.37 -2.35 -6.39
C CYS A 32 1.93 -1.85 -6.48
N ALA A 33 1.68 -0.61 -6.04
CA ALA A 33 0.35 -0.01 -6.10
C ALA A 33 -0.21 0.21 -7.51
N LYS A 34 0.61 0.05 -8.57
CA LYS A 34 0.21 0.23 -9.97
C LYS A 34 -0.03 -1.09 -10.70
N CYS A 35 0.94 -2.01 -10.67
CA CYS A 35 0.90 -3.25 -11.45
C CYS A 35 0.63 -4.50 -10.60
N ASN A 36 0.48 -4.35 -9.28
CA ASN A 36 0.27 -5.44 -8.32
C ASN A 36 1.37 -6.53 -8.32
N ASP A 37 2.52 -6.26 -8.94
CA ASP A 37 3.71 -7.12 -8.86
C ASP A 37 4.35 -7.07 -7.47
N VAL A 38 5.01 -8.16 -7.11
CA VAL A 38 5.84 -8.25 -5.92
C VAL A 38 7.07 -7.35 -6.06
N LEU A 39 7.31 -6.52 -5.06
CA LEU A 39 8.46 -5.63 -4.99
C LEU A 39 9.62 -6.35 -4.29
N GLN A 40 10.65 -6.71 -5.07
CA GLN A 40 11.87 -7.36 -4.54
C GLN A 40 13.06 -6.42 -4.49
N GLU A 41 13.12 -5.41 -5.38
CA GLU A 41 14.27 -4.51 -5.50
C GLU A 41 13.84 -3.12 -6.01
N LYS A 42 14.55 -2.07 -5.55
CA LYS A 42 14.40 -0.66 -5.96
C LYS A 42 12.94 -0.20 -6.04
N LEU A 43 12.35 0.01 -4.88
CA LEU A 43 10.96 0.44 -4.73
C LEU A 43 10.91 1.93 -4.39
N TRP A 44 9.84 2.59 -4.82
CA TRP A 44 9.67 4.04 -4.69
C TRP A 44 8.43 4.31 -3.84
N ALA A 45 8.62 4.95 -2.69
CA ALA A 45 7.52 5.44 -1.87
C ALA A 45 7.01 6.78 -2.44
N LEU A 46 5.71 6.85 -2.69
CA LEU A 46 5.02 8.09 -3.01
C LEU A 46 4.81 8.92 -1.74
N GLY A 47 4.56 10.22 -1.88
CA GLY A 47 4.35 11.11 -0.73
C GLY A 47 3.13 10.78 0.15
N CYS A 48 2.31 9.78 -0.23
CA CYS A 48 1.20 9.25 0.56
C CYS A 48 1.55 7.93 1.30
N GLY A 49 2.78 7.43 1.18
CA GLY A 49 3.23 6.18 1.80
C GLY A 49 3.06 4.92 0.95
N HIS A 50 2.30 4.98 -0.16
CA HIS A 50 2.19 3.85 -1.09
C HIS A 50 3.47 3.65 -1.90
N VAL A 51 3.83 2.39 -2.14
CA VAL A 51 5.04 2.01 -2.87
C VAL A 51 4.74 1.52 -4.30
N ILE A 52 5.67 1.80 -5.21
CA ILE A 52 5.64 1.32 -6.60
C ILE A 52 6.99 0.72 -6.99
N CYS A 53 7.01 -0.15 -8.01
CA CYS A 53 8.25 -0.74 -8.52
C CYS A 53 9.05 0.29 -9.35
N GLY A 54 10.36 0.07 -9.47
CA GLY A 54 11.23 0.92 -10.29
C GLY A 54 10.82 0.99 -11.76
N ARG A 55 10.18 -0.05 -12.32
CA ARG A 55 9.62 0.00 -13.68
C ARG A 55 8.50 1.03 -13.77
N CYS A 56 7.54 0.97 -12.86
CA CYS A 56 6.42 1.92 -12.82
C CYS A 56 6.87 3.33 -12.41
N SER A 57 7.96 3.50 -11.66
CA SER A 57 8.45 4.83 -11.24
C SER A 57 8.86 5.70 -12.43
N THR A 58 9.33 5.10 -13.53
CA THR A 58 9.70 5.82 -14.76
C THR A 58 8.53 6.60 -15.36
N GLU A 59 7.29 6.11 -15.27
CA GLU A 59 6.08 6.80 -15.77
C GLU A 59 5.68 8.03 -14.95
N PHE A 60 6.29 8.19 -13.78
CA PHE A 60 6.09 9.35 -12.91
C PHE A 60 7.19 10.41 -13.11
N SER A 61 8.31 10.03 -13.72
CA SER A 61 9.39 10.95 -14.09
C SER A 61 8.88 11.93 -15.14
N GLY A 62 9.08 13.24 -14.91
CA GLY A 62 8.66 14.31 -15.83
C GLY A 62 7.22 14.83 -15.65
N LYS A 63 6.40 14.23 -14.78
CA LYS A 63 5.05 14.76 -14.47
C LYS A 63 5.12 15.86 -13.42
N LYS A 64 4.36 16.96 -13.55
CA LYS A 64 4.30 18.02 -12.52
C LYS A 64 3.67 17.55 -11.20
N LYS A 65 2.75 16.58 -11.28
CA LYS A 65 2.07 15.95 -10.15
C LYS A 65 1.88 14.46 -10.43
N VAL A 66 2.11 13.65 -9.41
CA VAL A 66 2.05 12.19 -9.45
C VAL A 66 0.84 11.75 -8.64
N PRO A 67 -0.27 11.34 -9.27
CA PRO A 67 -1.39 10.73 -8.56
C PRO A 67 -0.98 9.33 -8.12
N CYS A 68 -1.21 9.01 -6.85
CA CYS A 68 -1.08 7.65 -6.37
C CYS A 68 -2.11 6.75 -7.07
N PRO A 69 -1.72 5.63 -7.67
CA PRO A 69 -2.66 4.69 -8.29
C PRO A 69 -3.60 4.03 -7.27
N SER A 70 -3.23 4.00 -5.99
CA SER A 70 -4.06 3.42 -4.92
C SER A 70 -5.05 4.41 -4.32
N CYS A 71 -4.56 5.50 -3.74
CA CYS A 71 -5.40 6.46 -2.99
C CYS A 71 -5.69 7.76 -3.74
N GLN A 72 -5.20 7.90 -4.98
CA GLN A 72 -5.33 9.11 -5.83
C GLN A 72 -4.75 10.41 -5.23
N THR A 73 -4.09 10.34 -4.07
CA THR A 73 -3.37 11.47 -3.49
C THR A 73 -2.30 11.95 -4.46
N LYS A 74 -2.36 13.24 -4.81
CA LYS A 74 -1.41 13.87 -5.74
C LYS A 74 -0.19 14.33 -4.95
N SER A 75 0.96 13.77 -5.28
CA SER A 75 2.25 14.13 -4.70
C SER A 75 3.14 14.79 -5.74
N ARG A 76 4.16 15.54 -5.30
CA ARG A 76 5.21 16.04 -6.21
C ARG A 76 6.18 14.88 -6.49
N PRO A 77 6.76 14.78 -7.70
CA PRO A 77 7.79 13.77 -7.98
C PRO A 77 8.97 13.87 -7.02
N SER A 78 9.33 15.09 -6.62
CA SER A 78 10.39 15.36 -5.64
C SER A 78 10.11 14.79 -4.25
N SER A 79 8.85 14.45 -3.96
CA SER A 79 8.45 13.80 -2.70
C SER A 79 8.49 12.27 -2.80
N MET A 80 8.84 11.71 -3.96
CA MET A 80 9.02 10.28 -4.11
C MET A 80 10.40 9.89 -3.58
N LEU A 81 10.43 8.94 -2.65
CA LEU A 81 11.65 8.44 -2.04
C LEU A 81 11.97 7.06 -2.58
N GLN A 82 13.18 6.88 -3.10
CA GLN A 82 13.68 5.55 -3.40
C GLN A 82 14.05 4.86 -2.09
N LEU A 83 13.44 3.71 -1.85
CA LEU A 83 13.70 2.85 -0.71
C LEU A 83 14.56 1.67 -1.18
N TYR A 84 15.55 1.32 -0.37
CA TYR A 84 16.38 0.13 -0.55
C TYR A 84 15.95 -0.88 0.50
N VAL A 85 15.64 -2.10 0.07
CA VAL A 85 15.28 -3.25 0.91
C VAL A 85 16.41 -4.25 0.89
#